data_AF-A0A3N5H583-F1
#
_entry.id   AF-A0A3N5H583-F1
#
_cell.length_a   1.000
_cell.length_b   1.000
_cell.length_c   1.000
_cell.angle_alpha   90.00
_cell.angle_beta   90.00
_cell.angle_gamma   90.00
#
_symmetry.space_group_name_H-M   'P 1'
#
loop_
_entity.id
_entity.type
_entity.pdbx_description
1 polymer ?
#
loop_
_entity_poly.entity_id
_entity_poly.type
_entity_poly.pdbx_seq_one_letter_code
_entity_poly.pdbx_strand_id
1 'polypeptide(L)'
;MKTTHKPSLWMTLALCLVFIIVSTAGAPRGLSDDPTPPGTVVKLIFIHHSSGQNWLEDGNGNLGIALGQNYYFVSDTNYGWGPNAIGDRTDIPNWLEWFRSSKTGQYLAALYTENERNSSYTRNLLNPGGENVIVMFKSCFPNSSLEGNPTDPPRVGNNLTVSNAKYIYNELLRYFATRQDKLFIVITAPPLSDPTNADNARAFNNWLVYNWLDENKYPYNNVAVFDFYNVLTGPNNHHRFVNGSIEHVYEAGMNTAYYPSSPGDDHPSEEGNRKAKDEFVPLLNVFYHRWQAGAPALRAVTEKIHSTGAEDGWTLESAETSNRGGSFNSTAATFLLGDNARNRQYRAILSFDTSSIPDDAWIVSAKLKIKKQAGKSLFATHKALYVDIRKPYFGTASAVAASDFQAGASRTMIGKFQATPSANWYSAALNNTAFQWFNLAGTTQFRLRFQVDDDNDSRIDAMKFFSGNYWDSSAWPVLEVQYYVP
;
A
#
# COMPACT_ATOMS: atom_id res chain seq x y z
N MET A 1 -77.42 -57.00 -20.34
CA MET A 1 -76.52 -57.95 -19.64
C MET A 1 -75.28 -57.18 -19.20
N LYS A 2 -74.93 -57.27 -17.92
CA LYS A 2 -73.72 -56.69 -17.33
C LYS A 2 -72.50 -57.44 -17.85
N THR A 3 -71.46 -56.73 -18.28
CA THR A 3 -70.06 -57.18 -18.11
C THR A 3 -69.15 -55.97 -17.99
N THR A 4 -68.51 -55.90 -16.82
CA THR A 4 -67.48 -54.96 -16.39
C THR A 4 -66.11 -55.34 -16.95
N HIS A 5 -65.35 -54.40 -17.49
CA HIS A 5 -63.90 -54.54 -17.65
C HIS A 5 -63.15 -53.36 -17.02
N LYS A 6 -62.27 -53.69 -16.07
CA LYS A 6 -61.27 -52.81 -15.46
C LYS A 6 -60.17 -52.50 -16.49
N PRO A 7 -59.67 -51.27 -16.60
CA PRO A 7 -58.39 -51.01 -17.26
C PRO A 7 -57.22 -51.11 -16.27
N SER A 8 -56.16 -51.74 -16.77
CA SER A 8 -54.84 -51.93 -16.18
C SER A 8 -54.09 -50.62 -15.93
N LEU A 9 -53.41 -50.56 -14.79
CA LEU A 9 -52.49 -49.52 -14.35
C LEU A 9 -51.22 -49.52 -15.22
N TRP A 10 -51.01 -48.48 -16.03
CA TRP A 10 -49.72 -48.20 -16.67
C TRP A 10 -49.03 -47.10 -15.86
N MET A 11 -47.91 -47.47 -15.24
CA MET A 11 -47.09 -46.58 -14.42
C MET A 11 -46.10 -45.85 -15.33
N THR A 12 -46.45 -44.64 -15.76
CA THR A 12 -45.55 -43.78 -16.53
C THR A 12 -44.60 -43.07 -15.58
N LEU A 13 -43.32 -43.46 -15.62
CA LEU A 13 -42.22 -42.83 -14.91
C LEU A 13 -41.97 -41.44 -15.50
N ALA A 14 -42.38 -40.37 -14.79
CA ALA A 14 -42.07 -39.00 -15.19
C ALA A 14 -40.61 -38.68 -14.84
N LEU A 15 -39.74 -38.62 -15.86
CA LEU A 15 -38.37 -38.14 -15.73
C LEU A 15 -38.41 -36.60 -15.63
N CYS A 16 -38.42 -36.06 -14.41
CA CYS A 16 -38.21 -34.63 -14.19
C CYS A 16 -36.75 -34.28 -14.47
N LEU A 17 -36.44 -33.81 -15.69
CA LEU A 17 -35.18 -33.11 -15.97
C LEU A 17 -35.21 -31.76 -15.26
N VAL A 18 -34.54 -31.69 -14.11
CA VAL A 18 -34.17 -30.43 -13.47
C VAL A 18 -33.01 -29.84 -14.27
N PHE A 19 -33.31 -28.89 -15.14
CA PHE A 19 -32.28 -28.00 -15.70
C PHE A 19 -31.79 -27.09 -14.56
N ILE A 20 -30.67 -27.45 -13.94
CA ILE A 20 -29.90 -26.51 -13.13
C ILE A 20 -29.29 -25.53 -14.12
N ILE A 21 -29.95 -24.38 -14.30
CA ILE A 21 -29.29 -23.20 -14.87
C ILE A 21 -28.28 -22.76 -13.82
N VAL A 22 -27.04 -23.24 -13.95
CA VAL A 22 -25.91 -22.62 -13.29
C VAL A 22 -25.76 -21.26 -13.97
N SER A 23 -26.37 -20.23 -13.38
CA SER A 23 -25.97 -18.86 -13.68
C SER A 23 -24.51 -18.76 -13.26
N THR A 24 -23.59 -18.87 -14.22
CA THR A 24 -22.26 -18.30 -14.03
C THR A 24 -22.50 -16.81 -13.90
N ALA A 25 -22.74 -16.34 -12.68
CA ALA A 25 -22.55 -14.95 -12.33
C ALA A 25 -21.09 -14.68 -12.72
N GLY A 26 -20.89 -14.02 -13.87
CA GLY A 26 -19.59 -13.48 -14.19
C GLY A 26 -19.16 -12.67 -12.99
N ALA A 27 -17.89 -12.80 -12.60
CA ALA A 27 -17.30 -11.88 -11.64
C ALA A 27 -17.72 -10.44 -12.04
N PRO A 28 -18.15 -9.60 -11.10
CA PRO A 28 -18.51 -8.23 -11.42
C PRO A 28 -17.34 -7.63 -12.20
N ARG A 29 -17.57 -7.23 -13.45
CA ARG A 29 -16.61 -6.40 -14.19
C ARG A 29 -16.31 -5.22 -13.27
N GLY A 30 -15.05 -4.99 -12.93
CA GLY A 30 -14.62 -3.87 -12.10
C GLY A 30 -15.25 -2.59 -12.65
N LEU A 31 -16.01 -1.89 -11.80
CA LEU A 31 -16.43 -0.54 -12.12
C LEU A 31 -15.15 0.30 -12.17
N SER A 32 -14.82 0.84 -13.35
CA SER A 32 -13.71 1.79 -13.47
C SER A 32 -13.91 2.93 -12.48
N ASP A 33 -12.85 3.30 -11.77
CA ASP A 33 -12.87 4.42 -10.84
C ASP A 33 -13.31 5.72 -11.54
N ASP A 34 -14.28 6.41 -10.93
CA ASP A 34 -14.87 7.65 -11.45
C ASP A 34 -14.34 8.87 -10.65
N PRO A 35 -13.48 9.73 -11.24
CA PRO A 35 -12.95 10.90 -10.56
C PRO A 35 -13.83 12.14 -10.73
N THR A 36 -15.00 12.04 -11.37
CA THR A 36 -15.84 13.20 -11.66
C THR A 36 -16.63 13.66 -10.42
N PRO A 37 -16.96 14.95 -10.28
CA PRO A 37 -17.78 15.43 -9.17
C PRO A 37 -19.10 14.64 -9.04
N PRO A 38 -19.66 14.50 -7.82
CA PRO A 38 -21.00 13.96 -7.63
C PRO A 38 -22.05 14.65 -8.53
N GLY A 39 -23.11 13.94 -8.93
CA GLY A 39 -24.17 14.54 -9.77
C GLY A 39 -25.06 15.58 -9.07
N THR A 40 -24.97 15.68 -7.74
CA THR A 40 -25.74 16.60 -6.89
C THR A 40 -24.87 17.11 -5.75
N VAL A 41 -25.27 18.19 -5.08
CA VAL A 41 -24.54 18.69 -3.90
C VAL A 41 -24.53 17.67 -2.77
N VAL A 42 -23.35 17.29 -2.30
CA VAL A 42 -23.12 16.32 -1.21
C VAL A 42 -22.60 17.03 0.03
N LYS A 43 -23.13 16.69 1.20
CA LYS A 43 -22.68 17.28 2.48
C LYS A 43 -21.50 16.53 3.07
N LEU A 44 -20.47 17.30 3.41
CA LEU A 44 -19.21 16.84 3.94
C LEU A 44 -18.87 17.63 5.19
N ILE A 45 -18.41 16.95 6.23
CA ILE A 45 -17.81 17.59 7.40
C ILE A 45 -16.36 17.19 7.60
N PHE A 46 -15.50 18.17 7.88
CA PHE A 46 -14.10 17.93 8.23
C PHE A 46 -13.84 18.18 9.72
N ILE A 47 -13.47 17.12 10.45
CA ILE A 47 -12.99 17.21 11.84
C ILE A 47 -11.50 17.47 11.82
N HIS A 48 -11.08 18.66 12.25
CA HIS A 48 -9.68 19.02 12.19
C HIS A 48 -9.31 20.12 13.19
N HIS A 49 -7.99 20.34 13.28
CA HIS A 49 -7.35 21.52 13.84
C HIS A 49 -6.23 22.01 12.93
N SER A 50 -5.80 23.26 13.16
CA SER A 50 -4.54 23.86 12.72
C SER A 50 -4.16 23.53 11.27
N SER A 51 -3.42 22.47 10.96
CA SER A 51 -3.09 22.07 9.58
C SER A 51 -4.31 21.88 8.67
N GLY A 52 -5.48 21.56 9.23
CA GLY A 52 -6.72 21.38 8.45
C GLY A 52 -7.39 22.69 8.13
N GLN A 53 -7.30 23.64 9.04
CA GLN A 53 -7.72 25.02 8.83
C GLN A 53 -6.88 25.60 7.70
N ASN A 54 -5.55 25.51 7.79
CA ASN A 54 -4.65 25.97 6.72
C ASN A 54 -4.96 25.31 5.36
N TRP A 55 -5.35 24.03 5.37
CA TRP A 55 -5.69 23.33 4.13
C TRP A 55 -7.02 23.83 3.53
N LEU A 56 -8.03 24.09 4.37
CA LEU A 56 -9.32 24.65 3.96
C LEU A 56 -9.23 26.10 3.48
N GLU A 57 -8.45 26.94 4.19
CA GLU A 57 -8.40 28.38 4.04
C GLU A 57 -8.06 28.85 2.62
N ASP A 58 -8.72 29.95 2.24
CA ASP A 58 -8.44 30.64 0.99
C ASP A 58 -7.05 31.26 1.03
N GLY A 59 -6.33 31.24 -0.09
CA GLY A 59 -4.96 31.73 -0.16
C GLY A 59 -3.93 30.75 0.41
N ASN A 60 -4.27 29.83 1.28
CA ASN A 60 -3.37 28.76 1.71
C ASN A 60 -3.62 27.49 0.90
N GLY A 61 -4.28 26.46 1.46
CA GLY A 61 -4.56 25.22 0.73
C GLY A 61 -5.67 25.32 -0.31
N ASN A 62 -6.61 26.27 -0.16
CA ASN A 62 -7.77 26.46 -1.03
C ASN A 62 -8.67 25.21 -1.16
N LEU A 63 -8.62 24.28 -0.20
CA LEU A 63 -9.43 23.06 -0.26
C LEU A 63 -10.93 23.37 -0.21
N GLY A 64 -11.36 24.35 0.62
CA GLY A 64 -12.77 24.71 0.74
C GLY A 64 -13.39 25.13 -0.61
N ILE A 65 -12.67 25.96 -1.37
CA ILE A 65 -13.07 26.38 -2.72
C ILE A 65 -13.13 25.17 -3.66
N ALA A 66 -12.08 24.34 -3.68
CA ALA A 66 -11.98 23.21 -4.60
C ALA A 66 -13.07 22.16 -4.35
N LEU A 67 -13.39 21.88 -3.08
CA LEU A 67 -14.50 21.03 -2.68
C LEU A 67 -15.84 21.62 -3.12
N GLY A 68 -16.05 22.93 -2.95
CA GLY A 68 -17.24 23.62 -3.44
C GLY A 68 -17.40 23.55 -4.97
N GLN A 69 -16.30 23.63 -5.72
CA GLN A 69 -16.29 23.44 -7.18
C GLN A 69 -16.60 22.00 -7.60
N ASN A 70 -16.42 21.03 -6.69
CA ASN A 70 -16.73 19.60 -6.88
C ASN A 70 -18.05 19.21 -6.17
N TYR A 71 -18.96 20.18 -5.97
CA TYR A 71 -20.29 19.96 -5.39
C TYR A 71 -20.28 19.36 -3.98
N TYR A 72 -19.23 19.57 -3.20
CA TYR A 72 -19.24 19.30 -1.77
C TYR A 72 -19.62 20.55 -0.97
N PHE A 73 -20.76 20.50 -0.28
CA PHE A 73 -21.09 21.46 0.76
C PHE A 73 -20.27 21.13 2.01
N VAL A 74 -19.21 21.91 2.24
CA VAL A 74 -18.27 21.69 3.34
C VAL A 74 -18.73 22.41 4.61
N SER A 75 -18.89 21.64 5.68
CA SER A 75 -18.86 22.08 7.06
C SER A 75 -17.54 21.65 7.68
N ASP A 76 -17.14 22.26 8.78
CA ASP A 76 -15.96 21.82 9.53
C ASP A 76 -16.11 22.03 11.03
N THR A 77 -15.31 21.33 11.81
CA THR A 77 -15.12 21.58 13.23
C THR A 77 -13.75 22.20 13.44
N ASN A 78 -13.54 22.89 14.56
CA ASN A 78 -12.22 23.40 14.95
C ASN A 78 -12.15 23.56 16.48
N TYR A 79 -11.12 24.25 16.99
CA TYR A 79 -10.94 24.53 18.42
C TYR A 79 -12.24 25.01 19.09
N GLY A 80 -12.53 24.47 20.27
CA GLY A 80 -13.72 24.78 21.08
C GLY A 80 -15.04 24.23 20.55
N TRP A 81 -15.06 23.60 19.36
CA TRP A 81 -16.29 23.17 18.73
C TRP A 81 -16.99 22.02 19.47
N GLY A 82 -18.33 22.06 19.44
CA GLY A 82 -19.19 20.94 19.81
C GLY A 82 -19.35 20.67 21.30
N PRO A 83 -20.14 19.63 21.65
CA PRO A 83 -20.41 19.31 23.05
C PRO A 83 -19.14 19.02 23.84
N ASN A 84 -19.00 19.62 25.02
CA ASN A 84 -17.80 19.52 25.86
C ASN A 84 -16.49 19.91 25.13
N ALA A 85 -16.57 20.85 24.18
CA ALA A 85 -15.44 21.27 23.36
C ALA A 85 -14.69 20.08 22.73
N ILE A 86 -15.43 19.07 22.25
CA ILE A 86 -14.86 17.85 21.67
C ILE A 86 -13.95 18.15 20.46
N GLY A 87 -14.20 19.28 19.78
CA GLY A 87 -13.31 19.87 18.79
C GLY A 87 -11.86 19.90 19.26
N ASP A 88 -11.59 20.26 20.52
CA ASP A 88 -10.23 20.38 21.08
C ASP A 88 -9.41 19.07 21.08
N ARG A 89 -10.01 17.92 20.77
CA ARG A 89 -9.44 16.59 20.98
C ARG A 89 -9.41 15.80 19.68
N THR A 90 -8.45 16.14 18.81
CA THR A 90 -8.26 15.54 17.47
C THR A 90 -6.92 14.79 17.32
N ASP A 91 -6.19 14.57 18.40
CA ASP A 91 -5.01 13.71 18.37
C ASP A 91 -5.41 12.24 18.25
N ILE A 92 -4.48 11.39 17.77
CA ILE A 92 -4.73 9.95 17.57
C ILE A 92 -5.34 9.31 18.83
N PRO A 93 -4.79 9.52 20.05
CA PRO A 93 -5.38 9.02 21.29
C PRO A 93 -6.83 9.45 21.56
N ASN A 94 -7.26 10.59 21.02
CA ASN A 94 -8.58 11.15 21.28
C ASN A 94 -9.69 10.56 20.41
N TRP A 95 -9.38 9.87 19.31
CA TRP A 95 -10.43 9.35 18.43
C TRP A 95 -11.38 8.35 19.10
N LEU A 96 -10.92 7.64 20.14
CA LEU A 96 -11.81 6.79 20.94
C LEU A 96 -12.89 7.59 21.68
N GLU A 97 -12.61 8.84 22.07
CA GLU A 97 -13.61 9.71 22.70
C GLU A 97 -14.73 10.06 21.72
N TRP A 98 -14.37 10.40 20.48
CA TRP A 98 -15.32 10.68 19.40
C TRP A 98 -16.18 9.46 19.09
N PHE A 99 -15.55 8.32 18.75
CA PHE A 99 -16.24 7.23 18.07
C PHE A 99 -16.57 6.02 18.95
N ARG A 100 -15.96 5.89 20.14
CA ARG A 100 -16.06 4.67 20.97
C ARG A 100 -16.24 4.95 22.47
N SER A 101 -16.75 6.12 22.83
CA SER A 101 -17.06 6.49 24.22
C SER A 101 -18.55 6.39 24.53
N SER A 102 -18.91 6.53 25.81
CA SER A 102 -20.30 6.67 26.23
C SER A 102 -20.99 7.93 25.69
N LYS A 103 -20.21 8.92 25.22
CA LYS A 103 -20.70 10.19 24.67
C LYS A 103 -20.67 10.23 23.13
N THR A 104 -20.24 9.16 22.46
CA THR A 104 -20.17 9.08 20.99
C THR A 104 -21.49 9.48 20.33
N GLY A 105 -22.63 9.00 20.85
CA GLY A 105 -23.94 9.38 20.31
C GLY A 105 -24.20 10.89 20.36
N GLN A 106 -23.79 11.57 21.43
CA GLN A 106 -23.91 13.02 21.58
C GLN A 106 -23.00 13.78 20.60
N TYR A 107 -21.74 13.37 20.50
CA TYR A 107 -20.77 14.03 19.62
C TYR A 107 -21.11 13.86 18.14
N LEU A 108 -21.48 12.64 17.74
CA LEU A 108 -21.74 12.32 16.34
C LEU A 108 -23.09 12.87 15.88
N ALA A 109 -24.10 12.96 16.76
CA ALA A 109 -25.36 13.65 16.44
C ALA A 109 -25.10 15.13 16.13
N ALA A 110 -24.33 15.83 16.97
CA ALA A 110 -23.96 17.23 16.70
C ALA A 110 -23.18 17.37 15.38
N LEU A 111 -22.19 16.50 15.16
CA LEU A 111 -21.37 16.47 13.95
C LEU A 111 -22.19 16.28 12.67
N TYR A 112 -23.12 15.33 12.66
CA TYR A 112 -23.93 15.05 11.48
C TYR A 112 -24.85 16.21 11.12
N THR A 113 -25.28 17.02 12.09
CA THR A 113 -26.18 18.16 11.84
C THR A 113 -25.49 19.49 11.59
N GLU A 114 -24.16 19.56 11.71
CA GLU A 114 -23.38 20.80 11.58
C GLU A 114 -23.36 21.36 10.14
N ASN A 115 -23.55 22.67 10.00
CA ASN A 115 -23.67 23.39 8.73
C ASN A 115 -22.70 24.58 8.59
N GLU A 116 -22.08 24.96 9.70
CA GLU A 116 -21.27 26.15 9.81
C GLU A 116 -19.83 25.90 9.35
N ARG A 117 -19.15 27.02 9.08
CA ARG A 117 -17.72 27.06 8.85
C ARG A 117 -17.06 27.48 10.15
N ASN A 118 -16.23 26.61 10.73
CA ASN A 118 -15.43 26.88 11.92
C ASN A 118 -13.97 27.25 11.55
N SER A 119 -13.73 27.53 10.27
CA SER A 119 -12.50 28.07 9.67
C SER A 119 -12.84 29.08 8.57
N SER A 120 -11.88 29.94 8.18
CA SER A 120 -12.13 31.02 7.22
C SER A 120 -11.85 30.60 5.76
N TYR A 121 -12.83 30.00 5.10
CA TYR A 121 -12.75 29.63 3.68
C TYR A 121 -14.03 29.98 2.91
N THR A 122 -13.92 30.21 1.61
CA THR A 122 -15.08 30.48 0.75
C THR A 122 -15.93 29.22 0.55
N ARG A 123 -17.24 29.36 0.78
CA ARG A 123 -18.26 28.36 0.42
C ARG A 123 -19.47 29.04 -0.21
N ASN A 124 -19.64 28.84 -1.52
CA ASN A 124 -20.72 29.47 -2.30
C ASN A 124 -21.94 28.56 -2.53
N LEU A 125 -21.84 27.27 -2.18
CA LEU A 125 -22.95 26.33 -2.32
C LEU A 125 -24.04 26.61 -1.28
N LEU A 126 -25.29 26.59 -1.74
CA LEU A 126 -26.47 26.58 -0.87
C LEU A 126 -26.51 25.27 -0.08
N ASN A 127 -26.93 25.34 1.19
CA ASN A 127 -27.11 24.15 2.01
C ASN A 127 -28.23 23.30 1.42
N PRO A 128 -27.96 22.05 0.97
CA PRO A 128 -29.00 21.19 0.40
C PRO A 128 -29.95 20.61 1.47
N GLY A 129 -29.71 20.89 2.76
CA GLY A 129 -30.43 20.29 3.87
C GLY A 129 -29.90 18.90 4.22
N GLY A 130 -30.47 18.28 5.26
CA GLY A 130 -30.05 16.95 5.73
C GLY A 130 -28.72 16.94 6.49
N GLU A 131 -28.23 15.74 6.79
CA GLU A 131 -26.99 15.52 7.54
C GLU A 131 -25.74 15.52 6.64
N ASN A 132 -24.57 15.77 7.25
CA ASN A 132 -23.28 15.41 6.64
C ASN A 132 -23.22 13.90 6.43
N VAL A 133 -22.90 13.49 5.20
CA VAL A 133 -22.82 12.07 4.79
C VAL A 133 -21.39 11.62 4.55
N ILE A 134 -20.47 12.57 4.32
CA ILE A 134 -19.03 12.32 4.32
C ILE A 134 -18.44 12.92 5.61
N VAL A 135 -17.69 12.12 6.36
CA VAL A 135 -16.93 12.55 7.53
C VAL A 135 -15.44 12.41 7.23
N MET A 136 -14.77 13.52 6.97
CA MET A 136 -13.32 13.59 6.96
C MET A 136 -12.80 13.86 8.37
N PHE A 137 -11.71 13.23 8.78
CA PHE A 137 -11.08 13.55 10.06
C PHE A 137 -9.57 13.38 10.00
N LYS A 138 -8.86 14.15 10.83
CA LYS A 138 -7.41 14.10 10.91
C LYS A 138 -6.82 14.55 12.23
N SER A 139 -5.61 14.07 12.49
CA SER A 139 -4.75 14.57 13.56
C SER A 139 -3.69 15.54 13.02
N CYS A 140 -3.14 16.39 13.89
CA CYS A 140 -2.11 17.36 13.48
C CYS A 140 -0.70 16.75 13.46
N PHE A 141 0.29 17.45 12.89
CA PHE A 141 1.65 16.95 12.66
C PHE A 141 2.37 16.37 13.90
N PRO A 142 2.11 16.80 15.16
CA PRO A 142 2.74 16.15 16.32
C PRO A 142 2.39 14.66 16.44
N ASN A 143 1.26 14.24 15.86
CA ASN A 143 0.82 12.85 15.84
C ASN A 143 1.65 11.95 14.91
N SER A 144 2.56 12.53 14.12
CA SER A 144 3.56 11.77 13.37
C SER A 144 4.79 11.41 14.23
N SER A 145 4.88 11.88 15.49
CA SER A 145 5.93 11.44 16.42
C SER A 145 5.57 10.10 17.10
N LEU A 146 5.30 9.08 16.29
CA LEU A 146 4.92 7.75 16.80
C LEU A 146 6.15 7.00 17.30
N GLU A 147 6.24 6.80 18.61
CA GLU A 147 7.28 5.98 19.22
C GLU A 147 7.08 4.47 18.98
N GLY A 148 8.06 3.67 19.38
CA GLY A 148 8.07 2.20 19.22
C GLY A 148 8.79 1.78 17.94
N ASN A 149 8.37 0.65 17.36
CA ASN A 149 8.93 0.12 16.12
C ASN A 149 7.90 0.13 14.98
N PRO A 150 8.34 0.26 13.71
CA PRO A 150 7.44 0.30 12.55
C PRO A 150 6.53 -0.93 12.42
N THR A 151 6.99 -2.07 12.93
CA THR A 151 6.33 -3.37 12.81
C THR A 151 5.56 -3.79 14.06
N ASP A 152 5.47 -2.93 15.07
CA ASP A 152 4.79 -3.27 16.31
C ASP A 152 3.31 -3.62 16.03
N PRO A 153 2.79 -4.71 16.65
CA PRO A 153 1.39 -5.09 16.52
C PRO A 153 0.48 -4.14 17.32
N PRO A 154 -0.83 -4.09 17.03
CA PRO A 154 -1.78 -3.29 17.80
C PRO A 154 -1.79 -3.73 19.27
N ARG A 155 -1.71 -2.77 20.20
CA ARG A 155 -1.80 -2.99 21.65
C ARG A 155 -2.70 -1.95 22.30
N VAL A 156 -3.52 -2.40 23.26
CA VAL A 156 -4.38 -1.53 24.06
C VAL A 156 -3.53 -0.47 24.75
N GLY A 157 -3.93 0.79 24.63
CA GLY A 157 -3.27 1.94 25.23
C GLY A 157 -3.58 3.21 24.43
N ASN A 158 -3.13 4.34 24.95
CA ASN A 158 -3.39 5.67 24.41
C ASN A 158 -2.12 6.54 24.32
N ASN A 159 -0.93 5.95 24.44
CA ASN A 159 0.32 6.66 24.19
C ASN A 159 0.49 6.87 22.68
N LEU A 160 1.30 7.85 22.28
CA LEU A 160 1.61 8.11 20.88
C LEU A 160 2.67 7.13 20.37
N THR A 161 2.29 5.87 20.21
CA THR A 161 3.14 4.79 19.69
C THR A 161 2.49 4.12 18.48
N VAL A 162 3.28 3.47 17.61
CA VAL A 162 2.77 2.68 16.48
C VAL A 162 1.73 1.64 16.96
N SER A 163 2.03 0.95 18.06
CA SER A 163 1.15 -0.10 18.61
C SER A 163 -0.21 0.43 19.08
N ASN A 164 -0.24 1.57 19.77
CA ASN A 164 -1.47 2.14 20.29
C ASN A 164 -2.27 2.83 19.18
N ALA A 165 -1.61 3.50 18.24
CA ALA A 165 -2.26 4.08 17.08
C ALA A 165 -3.00 3.00 16.26
N LYS A 166 -2.34 1.87 15.93
CA LYS A 166 -3.01 0.74 15.26
C LYS A 166 -4.21 0.22 16.05
N TYR A 167 -4.09 0.08 17.37
CA TYR A 167 -5.21 -0.33 18.22
C TYR A 167 -6.39 0.65 18.14
N ILE A 168 -6.14 1.95 18.27
CA ILE A 168 -7.18 2.98 18.21
C ILE A 168 -7.91 2.92 16.87
N TYR A 169 -7.18 2.92 15.75
CA TYR A 169 -7.78 2.83 14.42
C TYR A 169 -8.57 1.53 14.22
N ASN A 170 -8.10 0.38 14.72
CA ASN A 170 -8.88 -0.86 14.71
C ASN A 170 -10.21 -0.71 15.49
N GLU A 171 -10.21 -0.01 16.62
CA GLU A 171 -11.44 0.25 17.38
C GLU A 171 -12.41 1.19 16.66
N LEU A 172 -11.93 2.12 15.83
CA LEU A 172 -12.79 3.02 15.03
C LEU A 172 -13.66 2.24 14.04
N LEU A 173 -13.12 1.18 13.44
CA LEU A 173 -13.86 0.32 12.49
C LEU A 173 -15.16 -0.24 13.08
N ARG A 174 -15.21 -0.50 14.39
CA ARG A 174 -16.45 -0.97 15.04
C ARG A 174 -17.56 0.08 14.98
N TYR A 175 -17.23 1.36 15.08
CA TYR A 175 -18.22 2.42 14.92
C TYR A 175 -18.61 2.56 13.45
N PHE A 176 -17.63 2.64 12.54
CA PHE A 176 -17.86 2.82 11.11
C PHE A 176 -18.74 1.72 10.52
N ALA A 177 -18.60 0.48 10.99
CA ALA A 177 -19.46 -0.66 10.63
C ALA A 177 -20.96 -0.44 10.91
N THR A 178 -21.30 0.40 11.91
CA THR A 178 -22.69 0.72 12.27
C THR A 178 -23.28 1.87 11.46
N ARG A 179 -22.46 2.56 10.66
CA ARG A 179 -22.83 3.77 9.91
C ARG A 179 -22.47 3.64 8.44
N GLN A 180 -22.95 2.58 7.78
CA GLN A 180 -22.78 2.38 6.33
C GLN A 180 -23.49 3.46 5.50
N ASP A 181 -24.41 4.21 6.11
CA ASP A 181 -25.02 5.42 5.58
C ASP A 181 -24.08 6.64 5.56
N LYS A 182 -22.85 6.50 6.06
CA LYS A 182 -21.81 7.53 6.08
C LYS A 182 -20.51 7.01 5.47
N LEU A 183 -19.83 7.85 4.70
CA LEU A 183 -18.46 7.62 4.23
C LEU A 183 -17.46 8.27 5.19
N PHE A 184 -16.55 7.49 5.75
CA PHE A 184 -15.48 7.96 6.62
C PHE A 184 -14.17 8.06 5.85
N ILE A 185 -13.56 9.23 5.85
CA ILE A 185 -12.27 9.48 5.19
C ILE A 185 -11.23 9.84 6.24
N VAL A 186 -10.25 8.97 6.41
CA VAL A 186 -9.07 9.25 7.23
C VAL A 186 -8.12 10.10 6.40
N ILE A 187 -7.77 11.28 6.91
CA ILE A 187 -6.65 12.06 6.39
C ILE A 187 -5.48 11.87 7.36
N THR A 188 -4.38 11.26 6.91
CA THR A 188 -3.25 10.97 7.80
C THR A 188 -2.62 12.25 8.36
N ALA A 189 -1.96 12.16 9.53
CA ALA A 189 -1.28 13.32 10.11
C ALA A 189 -0.12 13.81 9.22
N PRO A 190 0.12 15.12 9.06
CA PRO A 190 1.27 15.64 8.31
C PRO A 190 2.62 15.20 8.90
N PRO A 191 3.71 15.19 8.10
CA PRO A 191 5.03 14.79 8.57
C PRO A 191 5.68 15.83 9.49
N LEU A 192 6.68 15.39 10.26
CA LEU A 192 7.57 16.23 11.05
C LEU A 192 8.90 16.45 10.31
N SER A 193 9.56 17.58 10.55
CA SER A 193 10.95 17.79 10.13
C SER A 193 11.93 16.97 10.98
N ASP A 194 11.57 16.69 12.24
CA ASP A 194 12.34 15.81 13.12
C ASP A 194 12.30 14.35 12.61
N PRO A 195 13.46 13.76 12.26
CA PRO A 195 13.51 12.41 11.71
C PRO A 195 13.35 11.29 12.75
N THR A 196 13.35 11.60 14.06
CA THR A 196 13.45 10.60 15.15
C THR A 196 12.45 9.46 15.01
N ASN A 197 11.20 9.77 14.67
CA ASN A 197 10.11 8.80 14.52
C ASN A 197 9.60 8.71 13.07
N ALA A 198 10.34 9.22 12.09
CA ALA A 198 9.89 9.35 10.70
C ALA A 198 9.61 7.98 10.03
N ASP A 199 10.45 6.98 10.28
CA ASP A 199 10.23 5.62 9.76
C ASP A 199 8.97 4.96 10.36
N ASN A 200 8.68 5.25 11.64
CA ASN A 200 7.48 4.77 12.31
C ASN A 200 6.22 5.41 11.71
N ALA A 201 6.24 6.73 11.50
CA ALA A 201 5.15 7.48 10.88
C ALA A 201 4.85 6.97 9.47
N ARG A 202 5.89 6.82 8.64
CA ARG A 202 5.77 6.25 7.28
C ARG A 202 5.13 4.86 7.32
N ALA A 203 5.63 3.97 8.17
CA ALA A 203 5.11 2.61 8.24
C ALA A 203 3.66 2.55 8.73
N PHE A 204 3.29 3.39 9.70
CA PHE A 204 1.92 3.49 10.17
C PHE A 204 0.97 4.01 9.09
N ASN A 205 1.34 5.06 8.37
CA ASN A 205 0.51 5.62 7.30
C ASN A 205 0.38 4.65 6.11
N ASN A 206 1.47 3.98 5.72
CA ASN A 206 1.39 2.88 4.75
C ASN A 206 0.47 1.75 5.24
N TRP A 207 0.52 1.38 6.53
CA TRP A 207 -0.39 0.38 7.09
C TRP A 207 -1.86 0.83 7.00
N LEU A 208 -2.18 2.10 7.30
CA LEU A 208 -3.53 2.63 7.13
C LEU A 208 -4.03 2.50 5.69
N VAL A 209 -3.17 2.79 4.71
CA VAL A 209 -3.52 2.73 3.28
C VAL A 209 -3.69 1.28 2.81
N TYR A 210 -2.77 0.38 3.17
CA TYR A 210 -2.67 -0.94 2.52
C TYR A 210 -3.22 -2.11 3.31
N ASN A 211 -3.13 -2.05 4.64
CA ASN A 211 -3.27 -3.24 5.46
C ASN A 211 -4.37 -3.11 6.51
N TRP A 212 -4.69 -1.90 6.95
CA TRP A 212 -5.61 -1.68 8.06
C TRP A 212 -6.99 -2.32 7.84
N LEU A 213 -7.63 -2.07 6.69
CA LEU A 213 -8.94 -2.65 6.41
C LEU A 213 -8.88 -4.16 6.17
N ASP A 214 -7.83 -4.64 5.49
CA ASP A 214 -7.68 -6.06 5.15
C ASP A 214 -7.35 -6.93 6.37
N GLU A 215 -6.36 -6.52 7.18
CA GLU A 215 -5.97 -7.23 8.40
C GLU A 215 -7.13 -7.34 9.40
N ASN A 216 -8.02 -6.33 9.43
CA ASN A 216 -9.24 -6.34 10.25
C ASN A 216 -10.45 -6.96 9.56
N LYS A 217 -10.30 -7.45 8.32
CA LYS A 217 -11.36 -8.07 7.50
C LYS A 217 -12.61 -7.18 7.40
N TYR A 218 -12.41 -5.87 7.29
CA TYR A 218 -13.50 -4.89 7.32
C TYR A 218 -14.41 -5.03 6.09
N PRO A 219 -15.67 -5.49 6.24
CA PRO A 219 -16.44 -6.01 5.11
C PRO A 219 -17.16 -4.94 4.28
N TYR A 220 -17.11 -3.68 4.70
CA TYR A 220 -17.87 -2.59 4.08
C TYR A 220 -16.96 -1.65 3.28
N ASN A 221 -17.57 -0.83 2.44
CA ASN A 221 -16.90 0.08 1.50
C ASN A 221 -16.97 1.56 1.90
N ASN A 222 -17.36 1.84 3.15
CA ASN A 222 -17.63 3.18 3.63
C ASN A 222 -16.46 3.79 4.43
N VAL A 223 -15.23 3.29 4.21
CA VAL A 223 -13.99 3.80 4.81
C VAL A 223 -12.93 3.94 3.73
N ALA A 224 -12.27 5.10 3.65
CA ALA A 224 -11.12 5.32 2.79
C ALA A 224 -10.04 6.13 3.52
N VAL A 225 -8.82 6.13 2.97
CA VAL A 225 -7.65 6.83 3.53
C VAL A 225 -7.05 7.70 2.44
N PHE A 226 -6.78 8.97 2.76
CA PHE A 226 -5.89 9.82 1.97
C PHE A 226 -4.61 10.05 2.77
N ASP A 227 -3.49 9.74 2.13
CA ASP A 227 -2.17 9.75 2.76
C ASP A 227 -1.52 11.12 2.62
N PHE A 228 -2.06 12.08 3.36
CA PHE A 228 -1.57 13.45 3.42
C PHE A 228 -0.11 13.51 3.89
N TYR A 229 0.32 12.55 4.71
CA TYR A 229 1.72 12.40 5.12
C TYR A 229 2.60 12.14 3.91
N ASN A 230 2.21 11.16 3.09
CA ASN A 230 2.96 10.81 1.90
C ASN A 230 3.10 11.99 0.93
N VAL A 231 1.99 12.66 0.65
CA VAL A 231 1.98 13.78 -0.29
C VAL A 231 2.90 14.92 0.16
N LEU A 232 3.07 15.11 1.47
CA LEU A 232 3.85 16.20 2.07
C LEU A 232 5.32 15.86 2.38
N THR A 233 5.75 14.64 2.12
CA THR A 233 7.12 14.18 2.40
C THR A 233 8.02 14.24 1.17
N GLY A 234 7.52 14.61 -0.01
CA GLY A 234 8.35 14.79 -1.19
C GLY A 234 7.57 15.28 -2.42
N PRO A 235 8.27 15.90 -3.40
CA PRO A 235 7.63 16.42 -4.60
C PRO A 235 7.13 15.31 -5.54
N ASN A 236 7.83 14.16 -5.55
CA ASN A 236 7.47 12.97 -6.33
C ASN A 236 6.72 11.92 -5.51
N ASN A 237 6.34 12.25 -4.28
CA ASN A 237 5.49 11.39 -3.46
C ASN A 237 4.04 11.75 -3.76
N HIS A 238 3.22 10.78 -4.14
CA HIS A 238 1.84 11.02 -4.53
C HIS A 238 0.90 10.03 -3.88
N HIS A 239 -0.31 10.51 -3.56
CA HIS A 239 -1.49 9.68 -3.38
C HIS A 239 -2.59 10.36 -4.19
N ARG A 240 -2.74 10.00 -5.47
CA ARG A 240 -3.56 10.75 -6.43
C ARG A 240 -4.29 9.84 -7.40
N PHE A 241 -5.31 10.38 -8.08
CA PHE A 241 -5.87 9.73 -9.26
C PHE A 241 -5.20 10.28 -10.53
N VAL A 242 -4.58 9.41 -11.33
CA VAL A 242 -3.87 9.76 -12.57
C VAL A 242 -4.04 8.63 -13.59
N ASN A 243 -4.22 8.96 -14.87
CA ASN A 243 -4.32 7.98 -15.96
C ASN A 243 -5.36 6.85 -15.74
N GLY A 244 -6.50 7.18 -15.12
CA GLY A 244 -7.55 6.19 -14.85
C GLY A 244 -7.28 5.31 -13.62
N SER A 245 -6.30 5.70 -12.79
CA SER A 245 -5.79 4.87 -11.70
C SER A 245 -5.44 5.64 -10.43
N ILE A 246 -5.54 5.02 -9.26
CA ILE A 246 -5.02 5.56 -8.00
C ILE A 246 -3.53 5.20 -7.91
N GLU A 247 -2.69 6.22 -7.87
CA GLU A 247 -1.27 6.09 -7.65
C GLU A 247 -0.94 6.42 -6.19
N HIS A 248 -0.28 5.49 -5.49
CA HIS A 248 0.40 5.77 -4.22
C HIS A 248 1.88 5.44 -4.35
N VAL A 249 2.71 6.47 -4.41
CA VAL A 249 4.17 6.37 -4.64
C VAL A 249 4.92 7.31 -3.72
N TYR A 250 6.17 6.95 -3.39
CA TYR A 250 7.02 7.72 -2.48
C TYR A 250 8.51 7.38 -2.63
N GLU A 251 9.40 8.35 -2.55
CA GLU A 251 10.83 8.07 -2.61
C GLU A 251 11.34 7.47 -1.28
N ALA A 252 12.05 6.34 -1.36
CA ALA A 252 12.60 5.69 -0.18
C ALA A 252 13.56 6.63 0.57
N GLY A 253 13.33 6.80 1.88
CA GLY A 253 14.11 7.71 2.74
C GLY A 253 13.50 9.12 2.86
N MET A 254 12.53 9.49 2.03
CA MET A 254 11.78 10.74 2.18
C MET A 254 10.64 10.55 3.20
N ASN A 255 10.97 10.58 4.49
CA ASN A 255 10.03 10.37 5.61
C ASN A 255 9.84 11.62 6.49
N THR A 256 10.47 12.74 6.16
CA THR A 256 10.34 14.01 6.90
C THR A 256 9.58 15.05 6.10
N ALA A 257 9.15 16.12 6.76
CA ALA A 257 8.45 17.22 6.11
C ALA A 257 9.31 17.81 4.98
N TYR A 258 8.77 17.77 3.76
CA TYR A 258 9.36 18.43 2.60
C TYR A 258 8.77 19.83 2.41
N TYR A 259 7.53 20.03 2.84
CA TYR A 259 6.79 21.29 2.73
C TYR A 259 6.47 21.91 4.11
N PRO A 260 7.44 22.16 5.02
CA PRO A 260 7.15 22.90 6.25
C PRO A 260 6.86 24.37 5.95
N SER A 261 5.99 25.01 6.75
CA SER A 261 5.61 26.42 6.60
C SER A 261 6.78 27.35 6.87
N SER A 262 7.62 27.00 7.85
CA SER A 262 8.83 27.73 8.23
C SER A 262 9.74 26.87 9.11
N PRO A 263 11.01 27.25 9.32
CA PRO A 263 11.91 26.51 10.20
C PRO A 263 11.36 26.39 11.63
N GLY A 264 11.20 25.17 12.12
CA GLY A 264 10.65 24.89 13.45
C GLY A 264 9.12 24.88 13.53
N ASP A 265 8.44 25.11 12.40
CA ASP A 265 7.00 24.96 12.27
C ASP A 265 6.66 23.95 11.17
N ASP A 266 6.25 22.75 11.60
CA ASP A 266 5.92 21.64 10.72
C ASP A 266 4.49 21.66 10.19
N HIS A 267 3.76 22.79 10.36
CA HIS A 267 2.57 23.01 9.56
C HIS A 267 2.91 22.92 8.07
N PRO A 268 2.06 22.31 7.23
CA PRO A 268 2.31 22.31 5.80
C PRO A 268 2.28 23.73 5.23
N SER A 269 3.21 24.03 4.33
CA SER A 269 3.25 25.28 3.56
C SER A 269 2.08 25.39 2.58
N GLU A 270 1.86 26.59 2.02
CA GLU A 270 0.86 26.78 0.96
C GLU A 270 1.08 25.86 -0.23
N GLU A 271 2.35 25.64 -0.63
CA GLU A 271 2.70 24.75 -1.73
C GLU A 271 2.30 23.30 -1.42
N GLY A 272 2.66 22.80 -0.23
CA GLY A 272 2.30 21.45 0.21
C GLY A 272 0.78 21.26 0.33
N ASN A 273 0.08 22.23 0.91
CA ASN A 273 -1.38 22.20 1.04
C ASN A 273 -2.08 22.21 -0.32
N ARG A 274 -1.61 23.03 -1.27
CA ARG A 274 -2.18 23.10 -2.62
C ARG A 274 -1.94 21.81 -3.39
N LYS A 275 -0.72 21.25 -3.33
CA LYS A 275 -0.40 19.92 -3.89
C LYS A 275 -1.35 18.86 -3.35
N ALA A 276 -1.54 18.80 -2.03
CA ALA A 276 -2.45 17.83 -1.42
C ALA A 276 -3.90 18.04 -1.82
N LYS A 277 -4.37 19.28 -1.95
CA LYS A 277 -5.71 19.56 -2.48
C LYS A 277 -5.87 19.04 -3.91
N ASP A 278 -4.89 19.27 -4.77
CA ASP A 278 -4.96 18.84 -6.18
C ASP A 278 -4.98 17.32 -6.33
N GLU A 279 -4.28 16.60 -5.44
CA GLU A 279 -4.28 15.14 -5.42
C GLU A 279 -5.53 14.55 -4.73
N PHE A 280 -6.04 15.20 -3.69
CA PHE A 280 -7.14 14.70 -2.87
C PHE A 280 -8.50 14.80 -3.55
N VAL A 281 -8.82 15.92 -4.21
CA VAL A 281 -10.18 16.17 -4.70
C VAL A 281 -10.65 15.11 -5.70
N PRO A 282 -9.85 14.69 -6.71
CA PRO A 282 -10.22 13.58 -7.59
C PRO A 282 -10.38 12.25 -6.84
N LEU A 283 -9.57 11.97 -5.81
CA LEU A 283 -9.70 10.76 -5.01
C LEU A 283 -10.96 10.76 -4.16
N LEU A 284 -11.35 11.90 -3.60
CA LEU A 284 -12.61 12.01 -2.86
C LEU A 284 -13.81 11.68 -3.75
N ASN A 285 -13.79 12.13 -5.01
CA ASN A 285 -14.80 11.76 -6.00
C ASN A 285 -14.83 10.24 -6.22
N VAL A 286 -13.67 9.61 -6.45
CA VAL A 286 -13.56 8.15 -6.58
C VAL A 286 -14.12 7.43 -5.35
N PHE A 287 -13.71 7.83 -4.14
CA PHE A 287 -14.17 7.22 -2.89
C PHE A 287 -15.68 7.36 -2.73
N TYR A 288 -16.24 8.52 -3.06
CA TYR A 288 -17.68 8.76 -3.03
C TYR A 288 -18.44 7.85 -4.00
N HIS A 289 -18.03 7.78 -5.26
CA HIS A 289 -18.71 6.97 -6.28
C HIS A 289 -18.63 5.48 -5.99
N ARG A 290 -17.46 4.99 -5.53
CA ARG A 290 -17.32 3.60 -5.09
C ARG A 290 -18.25 3.29 -3.92
N TRP A 291 -18.35 4.20 -2.95
CA TRP A 291 -19.25 4.04 -1.80
C TRP A 291 -20.73 3.99 -2.26
N GLN A 292 -21.16 4.93 -3.09
CA GLN A 292 -22.53 4.98 -3.61
C GLN A 292 -22.90 3.79 -4.49
N ALA A 293 -21.94 3.26 -5.26
CA ALA A 293 -22.13 2.09 -6.09
C ALA A 293 -22.18 0.77 -5.29
N GLY A 294 -21.92 0.79 -3.98
CA GLY A 294 -21.76 -0.44 -3.20
C GLY A 294 -20.53 -1.26 -3.62
N ALA A 295 -19.58 -0.65 -4.33
CA ALA A 295 -18.37 -1.32 -4.79
C ALA A 295 -17.55 -1.79 -3.58
N PRO A 296 -16.93 -2.98 -3.60
CA PRO A 296 -16.06 -3.42 -2.51
C PRO A 296 -14.99 -2.36 -2.17
N ALA A 297 -14.64 -2.26 -0.88
CA ALA A 297 -13.50 -1.45 -0.46
C ALA A 297 -12.27 -1.83 -1.29
N LEU A 298 -11.47 -0.82 -1.68
CA LEU A 298 -10.15 -1.07 -2.26
C LEU A 298 -9.34 -1.89 -1.26
N ARG A 299 -8.98 -3.12 -1.64
CA ARG A 299 -8.13 -4.00 -0.84
C ARG A 299 -6.94 -4.42 -1.67
N ALA A 300 -5.76 -4.29 -1.08
CA ALA A 300 -4.55 -4.78 -1.71
C ALA A 300 -4.58 -6.31 -1.68
N VAL A 301 -4.47 -6.94 -2.85
CA VAL A 301 -4.27 -8.37 -3.00
C VAL A 301 -2.79 -8.65 -2.72
N THR A 302 -2.50 -9.59 -1.83
CA THR A 302 -1.12 -10.09 -1.64
C THR A 302 -0.94 -11.38 -2.42
N GLU A 303 0.04 -11.37 -3.32
CA GLU A 303 0.43 -12.51 -4.12
C GLU A 303 1.86 -12.94 -3.78
N LYS A 304 2.07 -14.25 -3.63
CA LYS A 304 3.37 -14.85 -3.38
C LYS A 304 3.77 -15.69 -4.58
N ILE A 305 4.73 -15.18 -5.32
CA ILE A 305 5.23 -15.78 -6.55
C ILE A 305 6.54 -16.48 -6.22
N HIS A 306 6.62 -17.77 -6.49
CA HIS A 306 7.86 -18.51 -6.39
C HIS A 306 8.72 -18.31 -7.63
N SER A 307 10.05 -18.36 -7.48
CA SER A 307 10.94 -18.21 -8.63
C SER A 307 10.86 -19.40 -9.59
N THR A 308 11.17 -19.14 -10.86
CA THR A 308 11.19 -20.12 -11.94
C THR A 308 12.57 -20.77 -11.99
N GLY A 309 12.70 -21.96 -11.40
CA GLY A 309 14.00 -22.64 -11.24
C GLY A 309 14.83 -22.78 -12.53
N ALA A 310 14.19 -23.08 -13.67
CA ALA A 310 14.87 -23.22 -14.96
C ALA A 310 15.51 -21.92 -15.48
N GLU A 311 15.13 -20.78 -14.91
CA GLU A 311 15.58 -19.43 -15.26
C GLU A 311 16.35 -18.76 -14.11
N ASP A 312 16.55 -19.47 -13.00
CA ASP A 312 17.35 -19.04 -11.86
C ASP A 312 18.79 -19.53 -12.00
N GLY A 313 19.72 -18.88 -11.29
CA GLY A 313 21.09 -19.37 -11.23
C GLY A 313 22.08 -18.35 -10.72
N TRP A 314 23.35 -18.63 -11.00
CA TRP A 314 24.43 -17.68 -10.75
C TRP A 314 25.36 -17.57 -11.95
N THR A 315 25.94 -16.39 -12.08
CA THR A 315 27.02 -16.07 -13.01
C THR A 315 28.25 -15.71 -12.20
N LEU A 316 29.41 -16.14 -12.69
CA LEU A 316 30.71 -15.90 -12.10
C LEU A 316 31.51 -15.04 -13.08
N GLU A 317 32.16 -14.02 -12.54
CA GLU A 317 33.04 -13.15 -13.30
C GLU A 317 34.16 -13.93 -14.02
N SER A 318 34.54 -13.48 -15.22
CA SER A 318 35.52 -14.13 -16.08
C SER A 318 36.95 -14.02 -15.53
N ALA A 319 37.33 -12.82 -15.09
CA ALA A 319 38.55 -12.51 -14.38
C ALA A 319 38.28 -11.45 -13.30
N GLU A 320 39.09 -11.44 -12.24
CA GLU A 320 39.04 -10.42 -11.18
C GLU A 320 38.99 -9.02 -11.80
N THR A 321 38.04 -8.19 -11.38
CA THR A 321 37.75 -6.82 -11.87
C THR A 321 37.30 -6.66 -13.34
N SER A 322 37.15 -7.75 -14.11
CA SER A 322 36.78 -7.67 -15.54
C SER A 322 35.39 -7.08 -15.80
N ASN A 323 34.50 -7.14 -14.81
CA ASN A 323 33.09 -6.84 -14.89
C ASN A 323 32.35 -7.57 -16.04
N ARG A 324 32.85 -8.75 -16.44
CA ARG A 324 32.28 -9.59 -17.50
C ARG A 324 32.07 -11.01 -17.00
N GLY A 325 30.91 -11.58 -17.26
CA GLY A 325 30.63 -12.97 -16.87
C GLY A 325 31.42 -13.97 -17.71
N GLY A 326 31.87 -15.04 -17.06
CA GLY A 326 32.57 -16.16 -17.68
C GLY A 326 31.79 -17.46 -17.54
N SER A 327 31.72 -18.00 -16.32
CA SER A 327 30.99 -19.24 -16.04
C SER A 327 29.63 -18.95 -15.43
N PHE A 328 28.68 -19.89 -15.56
CA PHE A 328 27.37 -19.78 -14.93
C PHE A 328 26.82 -21.17 -14.60
N ASN A 329 25.77 -21.23 -13.80
CA ASN A 329 25.01 -22.45 -13.55
C ASN A 329 23.53 -22.11 -13.33
N SER A 330 22.66 -22.72 -14.12
CA SER A 330 21.20 -22.54 -14.09
C SER A 330 20.42 -23.77 -13.61
N THR A 331 21.10 -24.87 -13.29
CA THR A 331 20.44 -26.16 -12.97
C THR A 331 20.67 -26.60 -11.52
N ALA A 332 21.57 -25.93 -10.80
CA ALA A 332 21.86 -26.24 -9.41
C ALA A 332 20.66 -25.90 -8.51
N ALA A 333 20.42 -26.75 -7.50
CA ALA A 333 19.44 -26.53 -6.43
C ALA A 333 19.80 -25.37 -5.48
N THR A 334 20.94 -24.71 -5.70
CA THR A 334 21.39 -23.55 -4.95
C THR A 334 22.05 -22.54 -5.87
N PHE A 335 22.03 -21.27 -5.49
CA PHE A 335 22.82 -20.22 -6.10
C PHE A 335 23.84 -19.63 -5.12
N LEU A 336 24.88 -19.01 -5.69
CA LEU A 336 26.02 -18.45 -4.97
C LEU A 336 26.01 -16.92 -5.01
N LEU A 337 26.45 -16.31 -3.91
CA LEU A 337 26.72 -14.87 -3.77
C LEU A 337 28.02 -14.68 -2.97
N GLY A 338 28.81 -13.68 -3.32
CA GLY A 338 30.16 -13.44 -2.76
C GLY A 338 31.20 -13.63 -3.85
N ASP A 339 32.33 -14.25 -3.58
CA ASP A 339 33.42 -14.47 -4.54
C ASP A 339 34.07 -15.86 -4.40
N ASN A 340 35.13 -16.12 -5.16
CA ASN A 340 35.87 -17.38 -5.14
C ASN A 340 37.34 -17.15 -4.87
N ALA A 341 38.13 -18.23 -4.71
CA ALA A 341 39.57 -18.17 -4.43
C ALA A 341 40.46 -17.46 -5.48
N ARG A 342 39.88 -16.87 -6.53
CA ARG A 342 40.54 -15.98 -7.48
C ARG A 342 39.92 -14.56 -7.45
N ASN A 343 39.24 -14.20 -6.36
CA ASN A 343 38.54 -12.92 -6.17
C ASN A 343 37.57 -12.58 -7.31
N ARG A 344 36.92 -13.59 -7.90
CA ARG A 344 35.92 -13.38 -8.96
C ARG A 344 34.54 -13.39 -8.35
N GLN A 345 33.78 -12.31 -8.53
CA GLN A 345 32.48 -12.18 -7.89
C GLN A 345 31.41 -13.08 -8.51
N TYR A 346 30.54 -13.61 -7.66
CA TYR A 346 29.28 -14.26 -8.00
C TYR A 346 28.13 -13.26 -7.98
N ARG A 347 27.31 -13.29 -9.03
CA ARG A 347 26.01 -12.61 -9.09
C ARG A 347 24.93 -13.65 -9.32
N ALA A 348 23.82 -13.57 -8.60
CA ALA A 348 22.68 -14.47 -8.81
C ALA A 348 21.62 -13.82 -9.69
N ILE A 349 20.95 -14.61 -10.53
CA ILE A 349 19.77 -14.21 -11.29
C ILE A 349 18.60 -15.03 -10.77
N LEU A 350 17.50 -14.35 -10.46
CA LEU A 350 16.25 -14.96 -10.03
C LEU A 350 15.13 -14.48 -10.95
N SER A 351 14.30 -15.40 -11.43
CA SER A 351 13.24 -15.14 -12.39
C SER A 351 11.87 -15.41 -11.77
N PHE A 352 10.91 -14.52 -11.98
CA PHE A 352 9.55 -14.68 -11.49
C PHE A 352 8.57 -14.43 -12.65
N ASP A 353 7.64 -15.35 -12.86
CA ASP A 353 6.51 -15.10 -13.74
C ASP A 353 5.52 -14.20 -13.00
N THR A 354 5.48 -12.93 -13.40
CA THR A 354 4.61 -11.92 -12.79
C THR A 354 3.30 -11.74 -13.56
N SER A 355 2.98 -12.62 -14.53
CA SER A 355 1.75 -12.55 -15.32
C SER A 355 0.47 -12.95 -14.59
N SER A 356 0.61 -13.52 -13.39
CA SER A 356 -0.53 -13.80 -12.52
C SER A 356 -1.10 -12.55 -11.85
N ILE A 357 -0.34 -11.45 -11.84
CA ILE A 357 -0.81 -10.13 -11.42
C ILE A 357 -1.51 -9.47 -12.63
N PRO A 358 -2.75 -8.95 -12.49
CA PRO A 358 -3.46 -8.31 -13.59
C PRO A 358 -2.67 -7.16 -14.23
N ASP A 359 -2.75 -7.01 -15.56
CA ASP A 359 -2.00 -5.99 -16.32
C ASP A 359 -2.32 -4.54 -15.89
N ASP A 360 -3.51 -4.31 -15.35
CA ASP A 360 -4.01 -3.04 -14.84
C ASP A 360 -3.77 -2.86 -13.34
N ALA A 361 -3.13 -3.83 -12.68
CA ALA A 361 -2.87 -3.78 -11.25
C ALA A 361 -1.81 -2.75 -10.88
N TRP A 362 -1.99 -2.14 -9.70
CA TRP A 362 -1.03 -1.19 -9.14
C TRP A 362 -0.27 -1.86 -8.02
N ILE A 363 0.99 -2.20 -8.27
CA ILE A 363 1.87 -2.70 -7.22
C ILE A 363 2.09 -1.59 -6.21
N VAL A 364 1.83 -1.89 -4.95
CA VAL A 364 1.97 -0.97 -3.82
C VAL A 364 3.02 -1.44 -2.81
N SER A 365 3.34 -2.73 -2.83
CA SER A 365 4.47 -3.28 -2.09
C SER A 365 5.09 -4.42 -2.88
N ALA A 366 6.40 -4.56 -2.84
CA ALA A 366 7.05 -5.78 -3.26
C ALA A 366 8.23 -6.11 -2.34
N LYS A 367 8.41 -7.39 -2.07
CA LYS A 367 9.43 -7.90 -1.15
C LYS A 367 10.02 -9.19 -1.69
N LEU A 368 11.33 -9.18 -1.92
CA LEU A 368 12.07 -10.36 -2.34
C LEU A 368 12.61 -11.10 -1.11
N LYS A 369 12.42 -12.42 -1.07
CA LYS A 369 12.85 -13.29 0.02
C LYS A 369 13.67 -14.45 -0.52
N ILE A 370 14.81 -14.73 0.12
CA ILE A 370 15.69 -15.85 -0.22
C ILE A 370 16.05 -16.62 1.05
N LYS A 371 16.11 -17.96 0.96
CA LYS A 371 16.41 -18.82 2.10
C LYS A 371 17.85 -19.31 2.03
N LYS A 372 18.60 -19.04 3.08
CA LYS A 372 19.99 -19.49 3.20
C LYS A 372 20.04 -21.00 3.39
N GLN A 373 20.95 -21.64 2.65
CA GLN A 373 21.28 -23.05 2.77
C GLN A 373 22.57 -23.25 3.58
N ALA A 374 23.64 -22.51 3.25
CA ALA A 374 24.95 -22.61 3.93
C ALA A 374 25.81 -21.36 3.71
N GLY A 375 27.03 -21.36 4.27
CA GLY A 375 28.04 -20.30 4.10
C GLY A 375 28.09 -19.30 5.24
N LYS A 376 29.23 -18.63 5.42
CA LYS A 376 29.42 -17.56 6.42
C LYS A 376 28.71 -16.28 5.95
N SER A 377 28.24 -15.45 6.87
CA SER A 377 27.69 -14.14 6.53
C SER A 377 28.79 -13.23 5.96
N LEU A 378 28.52 -12.59 4.82
CA LEU A 378 29.48 -11.73 4.13
C LEU A 378 29.21 -10.23 4.30
N PHE A 379 28.15 -9.85 5.03
CA PHE A 379 27.75 -8.44 5.19
C PHE A 379 28.82 -7.56 5.86
N ALA A 380 29.80 -8.14 6.56
CA ALA A 380 30.92 -7.40 7.15
C ALA A 380 32.01 -7.06 6.13
N THR A 381 32.38 -8.02 5.27
CA THR A 381 33.44 -7.89 4.27
C THR A 381 32.89 -7.28 2.97
N HIS A 382 31.83 -7.87 2.42
CA HIS A 382 31.22 -7.52 1.13
C HIS A 382 30.13 -6.42 1.19
N LYS A 383 29.82 -5.94 2.40
CA LYS A 383 28.83 -4.87 2.68
C LYS A 383 27.40 -5.24 2.24
N ALA A 384 26.66 -4.30 1.65
CA ALA A 384 25.24 -4.49 1.34
C ALA A 384 25.02 -5.51 0.22
N LEU A 385 24.02 -6.38 0.38
CA LEU A 385 23.51 -7.23 -0.70
C LEU A 385 22.34 -6.50 -1.39
N TYR A 386 22.56 -6.08 -2.63
CA TYR A 386 21.60 -5.30 -3.42
C TYR A 386 20.78 -6.16 -4.38
N VAL A 387 19.60 -5.63 -4.73
CA VAL A 387 18.71 -6.15 -5.76
C VAL A 387 18.68 -5.16 -6.93
N ASP A 388 18.96 -5.64 -8.14
CA ASP A 388 18.66 -4.94 -9.39
C ASP A 388 17.44 -5.62 -10.06
N ILE A 389 16.64 -4.89 -10.84
CA ILE A 389 15.48 -5.42 -11.60
C ILE A 389 15.66 -5.24 -13.10
N ARG A 390 15.10 -6.18 -13.86
CA ARG A 390 15.07 -6.12 -15.32
C ARG A 390 13.71 -6.60 -15.85
N LYS A 391 13.20 -5.85 -16.82
CA LYS A 391 12.01 -6.15 -17.62
C LYS A 391 12.38 -6.31 -19.09
N PRO A 392 12.15 -7.46 -19.74
CA PRO A 392 11.68 -8.72 -19.13
C PRO A 392 12.79 -9.51 -18.41
N TYR A 393 13.99 -9.58 -18.99
CA TYR A 393 15.10 -10.40 -18.49
C TYR A 393 16.45 -9.77 -18.81
N PHE A 394 17.48 -10.20 -18.07
CA PHE A 394 18.87 -9.85 -18.35
C PHE A 394 19.35 -10.57 -19.60
N GLY A 395 20.30 -9.97 -20.33
CA GLY A 395 20.81 -10.56 -21.56
C GLY A 395 19.79 -10.59 -22.70
N THR A 396 19.67 -11.75 -23.36
CA THR A 396 18.89 -11.93 -24.60
C THR A 396 17.75 -12.93 -24.50
N ALA A 397 17.70 -13.72 -23.42
CA ALA A 397 16.66 -14.70 -23.13
C ALA A 397 16.43 -14.80 -21.60
N SER A 398 15.35 -15.45 -21.18
CA SER A 398 15.06 -15.65 -19.75
C SER A 398 15.99 -16.66 -19.07
N ALA A 399 16.57 -17.60 -19.81
CA ALA A 399 17.54 -18.55 -19.28
C ALA A 399 18.85 -17.85 -18.92
N VAL A 400 19.40 -18.15 -17.73
CA VAL A 400 20.67 -17.57 -17.26
C VAL A 400 21.81 -17.88 -18.23
N ALA A 401 22.55 -16.85 -18.60
CA ALA A 401 23.74 -16.93 -19.43
C ALA A 401 24.89 -16.11 -18.83
N ALA A 402 26.12 -16.42 -19.25
CA ALA A 402 27.31 -15.67 -18.81
C ALA A 402 27.17 -14.15 -19.07
N SER A 403 26.50 -13.75 -20.15
CA SER A 403 26.28 -12.34 -20.51
C SER A 403 25.46 -11.55 -19.50
N ASP A 404 24.65 -12.23 -18.67
CA ASP A 404 23.72 -11.57 -17.74
C ASP A 404 24.45 -10.88 -16.59
N PHE A 405 25.68 -11.33 -16.33
CA PHE A 405 26.58 -10.71 -15.37
C PHE A 405 26.75 -9.22 -15.67
N GLN A 406 27.04 -8.87 -16.92
CA GLN A 406 27.28 -7.49 -17.38
C GLN A 406 26.05 -6.81 -17.99
N ALA A 407 24.94 -7.52 -18.15
CA ALA A 407 23.74 -6.96 -18.75
C ALA A 407 23.21 -5.77 -17.93
N GLY A 408 22.78 -4.70 -18.61
CA GLY A 408 22.19 -3.54 -17.96
C GLY A 408 20.87 -3.89 -17.27
N ALA A 409 20.68 -3.42 -16.04
CA ALA A 409 19.39 -3.51 -15.35
C ALA A 409 18.42 -2.47 -15.90
N SER A 410 17.11 -2.70 -15.77
CA SER A 410 16.12 -1.64 -15.95
C SER A 410 16.23 -0.60 -14.84
N ARG A 411 16.47 -1.07 -13.60
CA ARG A 411 16.78 -0.21 -12.45
C ARG A 411 17.72 -0.96 -11.50
N THR A 412 18.75 -0.28 -11.03
CA THR A 412 19.74 -0.83 -10.09
C THR A 412 19.40 -0.47 -8.64
N MET A 413 19.86 -1.27 -7.69
CA MET A 413 19.73 -1.00 -6.24
C MET A 413 18.29 -0.68 -5.81
N ILE A 414 17.34 -1.43 -6.35
CA ILE A 414 15.92 -1.29 -6.03
C ILE A 414 15.56 -1.89 -4.69
N GLY A 415 16.45 -2.61 -4.04
CA GLY A 415 16.24 -3.18 -2.72
C GLY A 415 17.57 -3.55 -2.08
N LYS A 416 17.57 -3.66 -0.76
CA LYS A 416 18.72 -4.06 0.04
C LYS A 416 18.30 -5.10 1.07
N PHE A 417 19.00 -6.23 1.13
CA PHE A 417 18.72 -7.25 2.12
C PHE A 417 19.17 -6.83 3.53
N GLN A 418 18.37 -7.19 4.52
CA GLN A 418 18.77 -7.09 5.93
C GLN A 418 19.91 -8.09 6.22
N ALA A 419 20.89 -7.69 7.03
CA ALA A 419 22.07 -8.53 7.33
C ALA A 419 21.74 -9.75 8.21
N THR A 420 20.67 -9.66 9.00
CA THR A 420 20.24 -10.71 9.94
C THR A 420 19.00 -11.40 9.41
N PRO A 421 19.05 -12.72 9.13
CA PRO A 421 17.88 -13.46 8.70
C PRO A 421 16.97 -13.83 9.87
N SER A 422 15.70 -14.08 9.57
CA SER A 422 14.76 -14.74 10.47
C SER A 422 14.49 -16.16 9.98
N ALA A 423 14.77 -17.17 10.80
CA ALA A 423 14.65 -18.59 10.41
C ALA A 423 15.33 -18.91 9.05
N ASN A 424 16.55 -18.38 8.86
CA ASN A 424 17.34 -18.45 7.62
C ASN A 424 16.76 -17.72 6.39
N TRP A 425 15.64 -17.01 6.53
CA TRP A 425 15.11 -16.14 5.48
C TRP A 425 15.73 -14.75 5.55
N TYR A 426 16.33 -14.35 4.45
CA TYR A 426 16.72 -12.97 4.16
C TYR A 426 15.60 -12.31 3.37
N SER A 427 15.31 -11.05 3.66
CA SER A 427 14.30 -10.25 2.96
C SER A 427 14.87 -8.90 2.53
N ALA A 428 14.40 -8.43 1.39
CA ALA A 428 14.61 -7.08 0.87
C ALA A 428 13.26 -6.50 0.44
N ALA A 429 12.83 -5.41 1.09
CA ALA A 429 11.75 -4.59 0.54
C ALA A 429 12.27 -3.88 -0.71
N LEU A 430 11.44 -3.85 -1.75
CA LEU A 430 11.74 -3.18 -3.01
C LEU A 430 11.18 -1.76 -2.98
N ASN A 431 11.98 -0.81 -3.46
CA ASN A 431 11.60 0.59 -3.63
C ASN A 431 10.47 0.68 -4.65
N ASN A 432 9.41 1.42 -4.35
CA ASN A 432 8.27 1.57 -5.26
C ASN A 432 8.59 2.19 -6.62
N THR A 433 9.65 3.00 -6.73
CA THR A 433 10.16 3.51 -8.02
C THR A 433 10.55 2.37 -8.97
N ALA A 434 10.74 1.16 -8.44
CA ALA A 434 10.99 -0.06 -9.21
C ALA A 434 9.72 -0.71 -9.77
N PHE A 435 8.53 -0.39 -9.25
CA PHE A 435 7.29 -1.12 -9.57
C PHE A 435 6.88 -0.98 -11.03
N GLN A 436 7.17 0.15 -11.67
CA GLN A 436 6.99 0.35 -13.12
C GLN A 436 7.81 -0.64 -13.99
N TRP A 437 8.85 -1.25 -13.42
CA TRP A 437 9.72 -2.22 -14.07
C TRP A 437 9.30 -3.67 -13.81
N PHE A 438 8.13 -3.91 -13.20
CA PHE A 438 7.51 -5.22 -13.23
C PHE A 438 6.91 -5.48 -14.60
N ASN A 439 7.08 -6.71 -15.10
CA ASN A 439 6.53 -7.15 -16.36
C ASN A 439 5.24 -7.96 -16.12
N LEU A 440 4.11 -7.28 -15.95
CA LEU A 440 2.83 -7.95 -15.70
C LEU A 440 2.34 -8.80 -16.89
N ALA A 441 2.98 -8.69 -18.06
CA ALA A 441 2.73 -9.57 -19.19
C ALA A 441 3.60 -10.85 -19.19
N GLY A 442 4.44 -11.09 -18.18
CA GLY A 442 5.30 -12.27 -18.11
C GLY A 442 6.44 -12.17 -17.10
N THR A 443 7.65 -12.50 -17.55
CA THR A 443 8.82 -12.61 -16.68
C THR A 443 9.34 -11.26 -16.18
N THR A 444 9.61 -11.18 -14.88
CA THR A 444 10.43 -10.15 -14.23
C THR A 444 11.66 -10.81 -13.61
N GLN A 445 12.86 -10.33 -13.96
CA GLN A 445 14.11 -10.85 -13.38
C GLN A 445 14.75 -9.90 -12.38
N PHE A 446 15.37 -10.48 -11.37
CA PHE A 446 16.17 -9.80 -10.37
C PHE A 446 17.61 -10.30 -10.39
N ARG A 447 18.56 -9.38 -10.29
CA ARG A 447 19.98 -9.71 -10.08
C ARG A 447 20.38 -9.35 -8.66
N LEU A 448 20.99 -10.30 -7.98
CA LEU A 448 21.55 -10.12 -6.64
C LEU A 448 23.06 -10.00 -6.72
N ARG A 449 23.61 -9.00 -6.03
CA ARG A 449 25.06 -8.76 -5.95
C ARG A 449 25.43 -8.05 -4.67
N PHE A 450 26.60 -8.36 -4.13
CA PHE A 450 27.17 -7.55 -3.06
C PHE A 450 27.66 -6.20 -3.58
N GLN A 451 27.75 -5.24 -2.67
CA GLN A 451 28.21 -3.88 -2.92
C GLN A 451 29.70 -3.86 -3.22
N VAL A 452 30.47 -4.64 -2.46
CA VAL A 452 31.89 -4.91 -2.72
C VAL A 452 31.96 -6.29 -3.36
N ASP A 453 32.75 -6.40 -4.43
CA ASP A 453 32.87 -7.58 -5.28
C ASP A 453 33.68 -8.72 -4.66
N ASP A 454 34.70 -8.42 -3.86
CA ASP A 454 35.51 -9.37 -3.07
C ASP A 454 36.17 -8.67 -1.86
N ASP A 455 36.96 -9.38 -1.05
CA ASP A 455 37.81 -8.80 0.01
C ASP A 455 39.32 -9.00 -0.21
N ASN A 456 39.73 -9.37 -1.43
CA ASN A 456 41.10 -9.58 -1.88
C ASN A 456 41.93 -10.59 -1.05
N ASP A 457 41.30 -11.48 -0.30
CA ASP A 457 42.01 -12.45 0.57
C ASP A 457 42.42 -13.76 -0.15
N SER A 458 42.02 -13.92 -1.43
CA SER A 458 42.24 -15.11 -2.25
C SER A 458 41.63 -16.40 -1.69
N ARG A 459 40.56 -16.29 -0.88
CA ARG A 459 39.79 -17.42 -0.36
C ARG A 459 38.40 -17.43 -0.98
N ILE A 460 37.61 -18.44 -0.59
CA ILE A 460 36.22 -18.54 -1.05
C ILE A 460 35.35 -17.91 0.02
N ASP A 461 34.80 -16.75 -0.27
CA ASP A 461 33.82 -16.09 0.57
C ASP A 461 32.46 -16.13 -0.14
N ALA A 462 31.76 -17.25 0.01
CA ALA A 462 30.49 -17.50 -0.67
C ALA A 462 29.36 -17.90 0.30
N MET A 463 28.20 -17.29 0.10
CA MET A 463 26.92 -17.71 0.68
C MET A 463 26.15 -18.57 -0.32
N LYS A 464 25.52 -19.64 0.19
CA LYS A 464 24.66 -20.53 -0.60
C LYS A 464 23.20 -20.33 -0.20
N PHE A 465 22.35 -20.14 -1.20
CA PHE A 465 20.90 -20.00 -1.03
C PHE A 465 20.17 -21.01 -1.92
N PHE A 466 18.99 -21.46 -1.51
CA PHE A 466 18.16 -22.34 -2.34
C PHE A 466 17.66 -21.60 -3.59
N SER A 467 17.72 -22.26 -4.74
CA SER A 467 17.10 -21.79 -6.00
C SER A 467 15.73 -22.43 -6.20
N GLY A 468 14.99 -22.01 -7.23
CA GLY A 468 13.76 -22.69 -7.67
C GLY A 468 13.98 -24.13 -8.19
N ASN A 469 15.23 -24.60 -8.34
CA ASN A 469 15.54 -25.99 -8.72
C ASN A 469 15.64 -26.94 -7.51
N TYR A 470 15.53 -26.43 -6.28
CA TYR A 470 15.52 -27.30 -5.09
C TYR A 470 14.23 -28.15 -5.06
N TRP A 471 14.30 -29.39 -4.62
CA TRP A 471 13.16 -30.31 -4.72
C TRP A 471 11.95 -29.90 -3.85
N ASP A 472 12.16 -29.10 -2.80
CA ASP A 472 11.11 -28.62 -1.90
C ASP A 472 10.85 -27.12 -2.10
N SER A 473 9.66 -26.79 -2.59
CA SER A 473 9.22 -25.42 -2.85
C SER A 473 9.08 -24.54 -1.61
N SER A 474 9.04 -25.13 -0.40
CA SER A 474 9.04 -24.38 0.86
C SER A 474 10.32 -23.59 1.10
N ALA A 475 11.38 -23.85 0.34
CA ALA A 475 12.66 -23.18 0.43
C ALA A 475 12.98 -22.27 -0.77
N TRP A 476 12.13 -22.26 -1.81
CA TRP A 476 12.39 -21.47 -3.02
C TRP A 476 12.40 -19.97 -2.72
N PRO A 477 13.13 -19.17 -3.50
CA PRO A 477 12.96 -17.73 -3.51
C PRO A 477 11.49 -17.34 -3.70
N VAL A 478 11.04 -16.31 -2.99
CA VAL A 478 9.66 -15.81 -3.03
C VAL A 478 9.67 -14.31 -3.29
N LEU A 479 8.90 -13.88 -4.27
CA LEU A 479 8.52 -12.50 -4.49
C LEU A 479 7.10 -12.31 -3.94
N GLU A 480 6.99 -11.55 -2.86
CA GLU A 480 5.71 -11.17 -2.27
C GLU A 480 5.32 -9.79 -2.81
N VAL A 481 4.24 -9.71 -3.59
CA VAL A 481 3.75 -8.48 -4.21
C VAL A 481 2.38 -8.15 -3.65
N GLN A 482 2.17 -6.92 -3.22
CA GLN A 482 0.85 -6.40 -2.88
C GLN A 482 0.42 -5.43 -3.96
N TYR A 483 -0.81 -5.56 -4.45
CA TYR A 483 -1.34 -4.70 -5.50
C TYR A 483 -2.84 -4.43 -5.36
N TYR A 484 -3.30 -3.31 -5.89
CA TYR A 484 -4.72 -3.07 -6.14
C TYR A 484 -5.10 -3.52 -7.55
N VAL A 485 -6.30 -4.05 -7.71
CA VAL A 485 -6.95 -4.19 -9.01
C VAL A 485 -7.99 -3.07 -9.11
N PRO A 486 -7.96 -2.23 -10.15
CA PRO A 486 -8.89 -1.11 -10.34
C PRO A 486 -10.37 -1.54 -10.24
#